data_AF-A0A0F9L271-F1
#
_entry.id   AF-A0A0F9L271-F1
#
_cell.length_a   1.000
_cell.length_b   1.000
_cell.length_c   1.000
_cell.angle_alpha   90.00
_cell.angle_beta   90.00
_cell.angle_gamma   90.00
#
_symmetry.space_group_name_H-M   'P 1'
#
loop_
_entity.id
_entity.type
_entity.pdbx_description
1 polymer ?
#
loop_
_entity_poly.entity_id
_entity_poly.type
_entity_poly.pdbx_seq_one_letter_code
_entity_poly.pdbx_strand_id
1 'polypeptide(L)'
;DKVKFQELVDFKNLKSMSEVIRRLVSEKIKIEEVSRESKKDNEITIPDYIPKNKYVAFIKGAIIAVGDTVSDVAQVAAEKFPNGPLVIKFNGPKKKPIEYCFLSLNDLNCWTYATVENITYPIIPITLQIPTIEKHLLALIDTAASVCLLKEGLIDVSEVQISREEQLSTAAGIISRKFYKGQVKLLEADFEIDFIIAPIDDSLPFNMLVGRNLLNKLDAYFFGKKKIVCLKIAED
;
A
#
# COMPACT_ATOMS: atom_id res chain seq x y z
N ASP A 1 -12.01 -3.42 -44.06
CA ASP A 1 -11.95 -4.56 -43.12
C ASP A 1 -10.57 -5.08 -42.71
N LYS A 2 -9.44 -4.57 -43.22
CA LYS A 2 -8.11 -4.93 -42.68
C LYS A 2 -7.63 -4.05 -41.51
N VAL A 3 -8.18 -2.84 -41.35
CA VAL A 3 -7.74 -1.88 -40.33
C VAL A 3 -8.27 -2.26 -38.93
N LYS A 4 -9.48 -2.82 -38.82
CA LYS A 4 -10.06 -3.27 -37.54
C LYS A 4 -9.45 -4.57 -37.00
N PHE A 5 -8.78 -5.35 -37.85
CA PHE A 5 -8.09 -6.58 -37.42
C PHE A 5 -6.67 -6.31 -36.93
N GLN A 6 -6.03 -5.20 -37.32
CA GLN A 6 -4.70 -4.85 -36.83
C GLN A 6 -4.75 -4.43 -35.34
N GLU A 7 -5.80 -3.71 -34.92
CA GLU A 7 -6.02 -3.33 -33.51
C GLU A 7 -6.38 -4.52 -32.61
N LEU A 8 -6.91 -5.61 -33.19
CA LEU A 8 -7.18 -6.87 -32.49
C LEU A 8 -5.95 -7.79 -32.39
N VAL A 9 -4.89 -7.53 -33.16
CA VAL A 9 -3.68 -8.36 -33.21
C VAL A 9 -2.62 -7.90 -32.20
N ASP A 10 -2.65 -6.65 -31.73
CA ASP A 10 -1.74 -6.18 -30.68
C ASP A 10 -2.13 -6.60 -29.25
N PHE A 11 -3.33 -7.16 -29.06
CA PHE A 11 -3.75 -7.77 -27.79
C PHE A 11 -3.13 -9.15 -27.51
N LYS A 12 -2.42 -9.74 -28.48
CA LYS A 12 -1.75 -11.05 -28.31
C LYS A 12 -0.38 -10.99 -27.62
N ASN A 13 0.11 -9.80 -27.26
CA ASN A 13 1.32 -9.63 -26.44
C ASN A 13 1.01 -9.10 -25.02
N LEU A 14 -0.23 -9.27 -24.54
CA LEU A 14 -0.57 -8.96 -23.16
C LEU A 14 0.15 -9.92 -22.19
N LYS A 15 1.28 -9.43 -21.69
CA LYS A 15 1.69 -9.63 -20.30
C LYS A 15 0.46 -9.55 -19.39
N SER A 16 0.36 -10.44 -18.41
CA SER A 16 -0.86 -10.62 -17.61
C SER A 16 -1.36 -9.27 -17.05
N MET A 17 -2.67 -9.11 -16.85
CA MET A 17 -3.25 -7.87 -16.30
C MET A 17 -2.58 -7.47 -14.96
N SER A 18 -2.07 -8.45 -14.21
CA SER A 18 -1.23 -8.27 -13.02
C SER A 18 0.11 -7.57 -13.32
N GLU A 19 0.81 -7.93 -14.40
CA GLU A 19 2.07 -7.26 -14.81
C GLU A 19 1.85 -5.80 -15.21
N VAL A 20 0.73 -5.49 -15.87
CA VAL A 20 0.37 -4.11 -16.24
C VAL A 20 0.14 -3.27 -14.99
N ILE A 21 -0.59 -3.82 -14.00
CA ILE A 21 -0.85 -3.14 -12.73
C ILE A 21 0.43 -2.98 -11.91
N ARG A 22 1.26 -4.03 -11.81
CA ARG A 22 2.56 -3.98 -11.13
C ARG A 22 3.47 -2.89 -11.72
N ARG A 23 3.49 -2.76 -13.06
CA ARG A 23 4.24 -1.68 -13.71
C ARG A 23 3.70 -0.31 -13.33
N LEU A 24 2.39 -0.11 -13.38
CA LEU A 24 1.76 1.17 -13.00
C LEU A 24 2.02 1.54 -11.54
N VAL A 25 2.01 0.54 -10.65
CA VAL A 25 2.31 0.73 -9.22
C VAL A 25 3.79 1.03 -9.02
N SER A 26 4.68 0.31 -9.69
CA SER A 26 6.13 0.57 -9.67
C SER A 26 6.49 1.99 -10.13
N GLU A 27 5.84 2.46 -11.19
CA GLU A 27 6.03 3.80 -11.73
C GLU A 27 5.50 4.87 -10.76
N LYS A 28 4.48 4.56 -9.95
CA LYS A 28 3.91 5.51 -8.99
C LYS A 28 4.65 5.57 -7.67
N ILE A 29 5.10 4.43 -7.14
CA ILE A 29 5.96 4.37 -5.96
C ILE A 29 7.27 5.14 -6.21
N LYS A 30 7.82 5.05 -7.43
CA LYS A 30 8.97 5.87 -7.85
C LYS A 30 8.72 7.38 -7.86
N ILE A 31 7.48 7.86 -7.82
CA ILE A 31 7.13 9.29 -7.99
C ILE A 31 6.74 9.97 -6.65
N GLU A 32 6.46 9.23 -5.58
CA GLU A 32 6.08 9.82 -4.28
C GLU A 32 7.23 10.05 -3.30
N GLU A 33 8.47 9.75 -3.68
CA GLU A 33 9.64 10.24 -2.93
C GLU A 33 9.93 11.72 -3.26
N VAL A 34 9.54 12.57 -2.29
CA VAL A 34 9.97 13.96 -2.07
C VAL A 34 9.34 15.03 -2.98
N SER A 35 8.07 15.35 -2.71
CA SER A 35 7.60 16.74 -2.79
C SER A 35 7.03 17.21 -1.44
N ARG A 36 7.80 17.03 -0.37
CA ARG A 36 7.74 18.00 0.72
C ARG A 36 8.60 19.17 0.27
N GLU A 37 7.97 20.12 -0.42
CA GLU A 37 8.42 21.51 -0.44
C GLU A 37 8.27 22.08 0.98
N SER A 38 9.00 21.52 1.94
CA SER A 38 9.14 22.08 3.26
C SER A 38 10.23 23.15 3.17
N LYS A 39 9.75 24.39 2.98
CA LYS A 39 10.37 25.64 3.41
C LYS A 39 11.74 25.98 2.78
N LYS A 40 11.72 27.05 1.98
CA LYS A 40 12.86 27.95 1.76
C LYS A 40 13.44 28.40 3.11
N ASP A 41 14.40 27.67 3.66
CA ASP A 41 15.25 28.17 4.75
C ASP A 41 16.71 27.85 4.40
N ASN A 42 17.45 28.90 4.03
CA ASN A 42 18.89 28.97 3.77
C ASN A 42 19.45 28.05 2.67
N GLU A 43 19.46 28.51 1.41
CA GLU A 43 20.28 27.90 0.37
C GLU A 43 21.78 28.01 0.73
N ILE A 44 22.33 26.94 1.31
CA ILE A 44 23.77 26.81 1.55
C ILE A 44 24.49 26.82 0.20
N THR A 45 25.23 27.88 -0.13
CA THR A 45 26.02 27.96 -1.37
C THR A 45 27.38 27.28 -1.18
N ILE A 46 27.86 26.59 -2.22
CA ILE A 46 29.23 26.06 -2.22
C ILE A 46 30.16 27.20 -2.64
N PRO A 47 31.16 27.59 -1.83
CA PRO A 47 32.13 28.62 -2.20
C PRO A 47 32.97 28.24 -3.43
N ASP A 48 33.40 29.24 -4.19
CA ASP A 48 34.11 29.05 -5.48
C ASP A 48 35.48 28.37 -5.34
N TYR A 49 36.11 28.44 -4.17
CA TYR A 49 37.41 27.81 -3.93
C TYR A 49 37.34 26.27 -3.82
N ILE A 50 36.14 25.69 -3.70
CA ILE A 50 35.98 24.24 -3.60
C ILE A 50 36.20 23.62 -4.99
N PRO A 51 37.01 22.55 -5.11
CA PRO A 51 37.23 21.87 -6.39
C PRO A 51 35.93 21.32 -6.98
N LYS A 52 35.81 21.38 -8.31
CA LYS A 52 34.68 20.79 -9.04
C LYS A 52 34.69 19.26 -8.94
N ASN A 53 33.52 18.66 -9.09
CA ASN A 53 33.25 17.22 -9.02
C ASN A 53 33.56 16.58 -7.64
N LYS A 54 33.56 17.38 -6.57
CA LYS A 54 33.69 16.88 -5.19
C LYS A 54 32.38 16.96 -4.43
N TYR A 55 32.23 16.12 -3.42
CA TYR A 55 31.18 16.21 -2.42
C TYR A 55 31.64 17.09 -1.27
N VAL A 56 30.73 17.88 -0.71
CA VAL A 56 30.99 18.84 0.36
C VAL A 56 29.99 18.61 1.48
N ALA A 57 30.48 18.31 2.68
CA ALA A 57 29.65 18.15 3.87
C ALA A 57 29.55 19.48 4.62
N PHE A 58 28.33 19.86 4.99
CA PHE A 58 28.00 21.03 5.78
C PHE A 58 27.33 20.63 7.08
N ILE A 59 27.71 21.28 8.18
CA ILE A 59 27.02 21.20 9.46
C ILE A 59 26.77 22.62 9.94
N LYS A 60 25.49 22.95 10.19
CA LYS A 60 25.05 24.31 10.56
C LYS A 60 25.59 25.39 9.60
N GLY A 61 25.72 25.07 8.30
CA GLY A 61 26.21 25.99 7.26
C GLY A 61 27.74 26.08 7.11
N ALA A 62 28.53 25.46 7.98
CA ALA A 62 29.99 25.41 7.87
C ALA A 62 30.46 24.17 7.09
N ILE A 63 31.49 24.31 6.26
CA ILE A 63 32.09 23.19 5.51
C ILE A 63 32.97 22.36 6.44
N ILE A 64 32.67 21.07 6.57
CA ILE A 64 33.34 20.14 7.49
C ILE A 64 34.29 19.19 6.75
N ALA A 65 33.95 18.82 5.52
CA ALA A 65 34.73 17.91 4.71
C ALA A 65 34.47 18.13 3.21
N VAL A 66 35.50 17.85 2.40
CA VAL A 66 35.45 17.79 0.93
C VAL A 66 36.07 16.47 0.50
N GLY A 67 35.40 15.71 -0.36
CA GLY A 67 35.84 14.37 -0.73
C GLY A 67 35.29 13.90 -2.07
N ASP A 68 35.71 12.71 -2.49
CA ASP A 68 35.36 12.12 -3.78
C ASP A 68 34.01 11.39 -3.77
N THR A 69 33.60 10.86 -2.61
CA THR A 69 32.31 10.19 -2.44
C THR A 69 31.48 10.77 -1.30
N VAL A 70 30.16 10.48 -1.33
CA VAL A 70 29.24 10.81 -0.22
C VAL A 70 29.66 10.13 1.07
N SER A 71 30.12 8.87 0.98
CA SER A 71 30.52 8.05 2.14
C SER A 71 31.71 8.68 2.86
N ASP A 72 32.73 9.10 2.12
CA ASP A 72 33.95 9.66 2.70
C ASP A 72 33.65 10.93 3.50
N VAL A 73 32.86 11.84 2.92
CA VAL A 73 32.52 13.11 3.59
C VAL A 73 31.54 12.92 4.73
N ALA A 74 30.66 11.90 4.67
CA ALA A 74 29.75 11.54 5.75
C ALA A 74 30.51 10.96 6.96
N GLN A 75 31.48 10.09 6.72
CA GLN A 75 32.32 9.52 7.77
C GLN A 75 33.10 10.61 8.50
N VAL A 76 33.78 11.49 7.77
CA VAL A 76 34.53 12.62 8.37
C VAL A 76 33.61 13.56 9.15
N ALA A 77 32.37 13.77 8.67
CA ALA A 77 31.39 14.58 9.37
C ALA A 77 30.89 13.91 10.66
N ALA A 78 30.63 12.60 10.63
CA ALA A 78 30.21 11.83 11.80
C ALA A 78 31.30 11.75 12.88
N GLU A 79 32.56 11.59 12.50
CA GLU A 79 33.71 11.60 13.42
C GLU A 79 33.88 12.95 14.13
N LYS A 80 33.70 14.07 13.39
CA LYS A 80 33.90 15.42 13.93
C LYS A 80 32.67 15.95 14.68
N PHE A 81 31.47 15.56 14.26
CA PHE A 81 30.21 16.11 14.75
C PHE A 81 29.10 15.04 14.72
N PRO A 82 29.13 14.05 15.64
CA PRO A 82 28.26 12.88 15.61
C PRO A 82 26.76 13.21 15.72
N ASN A 83 26.41 14.36 16.31
CA ASN A 83 25.03 14.80 16.54
C ASN A 83 24.63 16.03 15.70
N GLY A 84 25.45 16.42 14.72
CA GLY A 84 25.18 17.59 13.88
C GLY A 84 24.25 17.28 12.71
N PRO A 85 23.32 18.17 12.32
CA PRO A 85 22.55 17.99 11.10
C PRO A 85 23.47 18.10 9.88
N LEU A 86 23.63 16.98 9.17
CA LEU A 86 24.52 16.84 8.03
C LEU A 86 23.80 17.17 6.73
N VAL A 87 24.35 18.10 5.95
CA VAL A 87 23.93 18.41 4.58
C VAL A 87 25.10 18.13 3.64
N ILE A 88 24.94 17.26 2.65
CA ILE A 88 25.99 16.99 1.65
C ILE A 88 25.56 17.56 0.29
N LYS A 89 26.41 18.36 -0.35
CA LYS A 89 26.19 18.87 -1.70
C LYS A 89 27.30 18.43 -2.66
N PHE A 90 26.95 18.23 -3.93
CA PHE A 90 27.90 17.94 -5.00
C PHE A 90 28.27 19.21 -5.76
N ASN A 91 29.56 19.55 -5.84
CA ASN A 91 30.05 20.71 -6.58
C ASN A 91 30.28 20.35 -8.06
N GLY A 92 29.20 20.05 -8.77
CA GLY A 92 29.26 19.69 -10.18
C GLY A 92 27.89 19.78 -10.85
N PRO A 93 27.75 19.31 -12.09
CA PRO A 93 26.46 19.25 -12.75
C PRO A 93 25.48 18.47 -11.88
N LYS A 94 24.21 18.93 -11.81
CA LYS A 94 23.16 18.23 -11.08
C LYS A 94 23.09 16.78 -11.58
N LYS A 95 23.56 15.84 -10.76
CA LYS A 95 23.37 14.42 -11.02
C LYS A 95 21.88 14.12 -10.88
N LYS A 96 21.33 13.29 -11.78
CA LYS A 96 19.99 12.75 -11.57
C LYS A 96 20.00 11.99 -10.23
N PRO A 97 18.97 12.16 -9.37
CA PRO A 97 18.81 11.32 -8.20
C PRO A 97 18.88 9.85 -8.62
N ILE A 98 19.58 9.03 -7.84
CA ILE A 98 19.47 7.58 -7.98
C ILE A 98 18.13 7.22 -7.34
N GLU A 99 17.20 6.70 -8.15
CA GLU A 99 15.92 6.18 -7.67
C GLU A 99 16.16 4.83 -6.99
N TYR A 100 16.00 4.77 -5.67
CA TYR A 100 16.01 3.52 -4.93
C TYR A 100 14.57 3.03 -4.78
N CYS A 101 14.28 1.82 -5.24
CA CYS A 101 13.00 1.17 -4.94
C CYS A 101 13.28 0.06 -3.92
N PHE A 102 13.01 0.33 -2.64
CA PHE A 102 13.21 -0.65 -1.56
C PHE A 102 12.07 -1.68 -1.44
N LEU A 103 11.05 -1.60 -2.29
CA LEU A 103 9.90 -2.52 -2.29
C LEU A 103 10.10 -3.66 -3.31
N SER A 104 10.12 -4.90 -2.82
CA SER A 104 9.91 -6.09 -3.67
C SER A 104 8.48 -6.07 -4.19
N LEU A 105 8.30 -5.62 -5.43
CA LEU A 105 7.00 -5.57 -6.10
C LEU A 105 6.45 -6.96 -6.46
N ASN A 106 7.27 -8.01 -6.31
CA ASN A 106 6.87 -9.38 -6.60
C ASN A 106 5.81 -9.89 -5.62
N ASP A 107 5.82 -9.38 -4.39
CA ASP A 107 4.95 -9.82 -3.30
C ASP A 107 3.67 -8.97 -3.20
N LEU A 108 3.55 -7.95 -4.06
CA LEU A 108 2.40 -7.06 -4.13
C LEU A 108 1.33 -7.61 -5.08
N ASN A 109 0.12 -7.79 -4.54
CA ASN A 109 -1.05 -8.25 -5.27
C ASN A 109 -2.03 -7.09 -5.41
N CYS A 110 -2.48 -6.82 -6.64
CA CYS A 110 -3.24 -5.61 -6.94
C CYS A 110 -4.48 -5.90 -7.76
N TRP A 111 -5.54 -5.14 -7.46
CA TRP A 111 -6.82 -5.21 -8.12
C TRP A 111 -7.31 -3.83 -8.51
N THR A 112 -7.94 -3.74 -9.67
CA THR A 112 -8.70 -2.56 -10.06
C THR A 112 -10.02 -2.51 -9.29
N TYR A 113 -10.47 -1.32 -8.92
CA TYR A 113 -11.75 -1.16 -8.26
C TYR A 113 -12.87 -1.67 -9.17
N ALA A 114 -13.84 -2.36 -8.59
CA ALA A 114 -15.07 -2.71 -9.28
C ALA A 114 -15.86 -1.44 -9.58
N THR A 115 -16.53 -1.38 -10.74
CA THR A 115 -17.40 -0.25 -11.12
C THR A 115 -18.83 -0.74 -11.30
N VAL A 116 -19.77 -0.12 -10.59
CA VAL A 116 -21.22 -0.37 -10.71
C VAL A 116 -21.90 0.97 -10.86
N GLU A 117 -22.64 1.17 -11.95
CA GLU A 117 -23.39 2.41 -12.24
C GLU A 117 -22.56 3.70 -12.04
N ASN A 118 -21.31 3.70 -12.51
CA ASN A 118 -20.32 4.78 -12.37
C ASN A 118 -19.74 5.02 -10.97
N ILE A 119 -20.15 4.27 -9.96
CA ILE A 119 -19.56 4.27 -8.62
C ILE A 119 -18.49 3.18 -8.55
N THR A 120 -17.35 3.48 -7.91
CA THR A 120 -16.23 2.54 -7.84
C THR A 120 -15.89 2.10 -6.43
N TYR A 121 -15.63 0.81 -6.27
CA TYR A 121 -15.45 0.15 -4.97
C TYR A 121 -14.11 -0.62 -4.92
N PRO A 122 -13.27 -0.45 -3.88
CA PRO A 122 -12.06 -1.25 -3.66
C PRO A 122 -12.40 -2.68 -3.21
N ILE A 123 -12.89 -3.49 -4.15
CA ILE A 123 -13.33 -4.87 -3.90
C ILE A 123 -12.24 -5.84 -4.34
N ILE A 124 -11.99 -6.84 -3.50
CA ILE A 124 -11.06 -7.93 -3.76
C ILE A 124 -11.77 -9.29 -3.62
N PRO A 125 -11.35 -10.32 -4.37
CA PRO A 125 -11.79 -11.68 -4.12
C PRO A 125 -11.09 -12.25 -2.88
N ILE A 126 -11.85 -12.91 -2.03
CA ILE A 126 -11.35 -13.67 -0.88
C ILE A 126 -12.08 -14.99 -0.76
N THR A 127 -11.56 -15.92 0.04
CA THR A 127 -12.27 -17.15 0.39
C THR A 127 -12.44 -17.24 1.89
N LEU A 128 -13.68 -17.35 2.37
CA LEU A 128 -14.01 -17.62 3.76
C LEU A 128 -14.05 -19.12 3.97
N GLN A 129 -13.32 -19.61 4.96
CA GLN A 129 -13.23 -20.99 5.38
C GLN A 129 -13.71 -21.10 6.83
N ILE A 130 -14.72 -21.91 7.04
CA ILE A 130 -15.30 -22.31 8.32
C ILE A 130 -15.33 -23.86 8.29
N PRO A 131 -15.28 -24.60 9.42
CA PRO A 131 -14.97 -26.04 9.39
C PRO A 131 -15.70 -26.91 8.35
N THR A 132 -16.94 -26.58 8.01
CA THR A 132 -17.77 -27.28 7.01
C THR A 132 -18.08 -26.48 5.75
N ILE A 133 -17.65 -25.21 5.67
CA ILE A 133 -18.06 -24.27 4.62
C ILE A 133 -16.85 -23.56 4.02
N GLU A 134 -16.68 -23.68 2.71
CA GLU A 134 -15.80 -22.83 1.91
C GLU A 134 -16.64 -21.93 1.00
N LYS A 135 -16.44 -20.61 1.09
CA LYS A 135 -17.22 -19.63 0.34
C LYS A 135 -16.31 -18.61 -0.32
N HIS A 136 -16.34 -18.53 -1.64
CA HIS A 136 -15.72 -17.44 -2.38
C HIS A 136 -16.59 -16.19 -2.28
N LEU A 137 -15.97 -15.07 -1.89
CA LEU A 137 -16.63 -13.81 -1.60
C LEU A 137 -15.94 -12.66 -2.33
N LEU A 138 -16.72 -11.61 -2.57
CA LEU A 138 -16.25 -10.29 -2.94
C LEU A 138 -16.25 -9.43 -1.68
N ALA A 139 -15.07 -8.97 -1.30
CA ALA A 139 -14.87 -8.21 -0.09
C ALA A 139 -14.45 -6.77 -0.38
N LEU A 140 -15.17 -5.82 0.19
CA LEU A 140 -14.76 -4.42 0.19
C LEU A 140 -13.72 -4.19 1.28
N ILE A 141 -12.63 -3.51 0.95
CA ILE A 141 -11.69 -3.07 1.98
C ILE A 141 -12.23 -1.82 2.70
N ASP A 142 -12.42 -1.93 4.01
CA ASP A 142 -12.92 -0.84 4.86
C ASP A 142 -11.97 -0.58 6.03
N THR A 143 -11.15 0.46 5.91
CA THR A 143 -10.22 0.88 6.96
C THR A 143 -10.90 1.47 8.19
N ALA A 144 -12.16 1.92 8.07
CA ALA A 144 -12.93 2.47 9.18
C ALA A 144 -13.55 1.36 10.05
N ALA A 145 -13.86 0.20 9.47
CA ALA A 145 -14.35 -0.97 10.21
C ALA A 145 -13.26 -1.58 11.10
N SER A 146 -13.56 -1.82 12.38
CA SER A 146 -12.66 -2.52 13.31
C SER A 146 -12.67 -4.04 13.11
N VAL A 147 -13.81 -4.60 12.69
CA VAL A 147 -14.06 -6.03 12.53
C VAL A 147 -14.58 -6.31 11.11
N CYS A 148 -14.26 -7.48 10.58
CA CYS A 148 -14.87 -7.98 9.36
C CYS A 148 -16.38 -8.22 9.52
N LEU A 149 -17.15 -7.95 8.47
CA LEU A 149 -18.60 -8.12 8.46
C LEU A 149 -18.99 -8.97 7.26
N LEU A 150 -19.73 -10.05 7.51
CA LEU A 150 -20.29 -10.93 6.49
C LEU A 150 -21.78 -10.63 6.29
N LYS A 151 -22.23 -10.61 5.04
CA LYS A 151 -23.65 -10.44 4.72
C LYS A 151 -24.48 -11.59 5.28
N GLU A 152 -25.60 -11.24 5.90
CA GLU A 152 -26.60 -12.17 6.40
C GLU A 152 -27.17 -13.08 5.30
N GLY A 153 -27.51 -14.33 5.65
CA GLY A 153 -28.09 -15.30 4.73
C GLY A 153 -27.11 -16.01 3.80
N LEU A 154 -25.80 -15.73 3.88
CA LEU A 154 -24.79 -16.39 3.04
C LEU A 154 -24.31 -17.75 3.56
N ILE A 155 -24.41 -17.96 4.87
CA ILE A 155 -23.97 -19.17 5.57
C ILE A 155 -25.00 -19.54 6.63
N ASP A 156 -25.07 -20.83 6.97
CA ASP A 156 -25.78 -21.30 8.15
C ASP A 156 -24.90 -21.05 9.39
N VAL A 157 -25.40 -20.22 10.30
CA VAL A 157 -24.68 -19.82 11.52
C VAL A 157 -24.68 -20.87 12.61
N SER A 158 -25.54 -21.89 12.49
CA SER A 158 -25.65 -22.96 13.50
C SER A 158 -24.39 -23.84 13.59
N GLU A 159 -23.62 -23.92 12.50
CA GLU A 159 -22.37 -24.70 12.42
C GLU A 159 -21.12 -23.86 12.71
N VAL A 160 -21.27 -22.58 13.04
CA VAL A 160 -20.15 -21.65 13.20
C VAL A 160 -19.86 -21.41 14.67
N GLN A 161 -18.59 -21.55 15.06
CA GLN A 161 -18.17 -21.30 16.43
C GLN A 161 -18.33 -19.82 16.79
N ILE A 162 -19.12 -19.54 17.83
CA ILE A 162 -19.21 -18.22 18.45
C ILE A 162 -17.96 -18.01 19.32
N SER A 163 -17.22 -16.94 19.08
CA SER A 163 -16.05 -16.59 19.89
C SER A 163 -16.42 -15.76 21.11
N ARG A 164 -17.31 -14.78 20.93
CA ARG A 164 -17.79 -13.88 22.00
C ARG A 164 -19.07 -13.17 21.57
N GLU A 165 -19.69 -12.47 22.52
CA GLU A 165 -20.75 -11.51 22.27
C GLU A 165 -20.32 -10.17 22.86
N GLU A 166 -20.39 -9.10 22.07
CA GLU A 166 -19.95 -7.76 22.49
C GLU A 166 -20.91 -6.68 22.00
N GLN A 167 -20.87 -5.53 22.69
CA GLN A 167 -21.55 -4.32 22.24
C GLN A 167 -20.68 -3.58 21.22
N LEU A 168 -21.24 -3.36 20.03
CA LEU A 168 -20.63 -2.64 18.93
C LEU A 168 -21.24 -1.25 18.81
N SER A 169 -20.39 -0.23 18.77
CA SER A 169 -20.81 1.13 18.40
C SER A 169 -20.85 1.24 16.88
N THR A 170 -22.03 1.46 16.32
CA THR A 170 -22.24 1.72 14.88
C THR A 170 -22.70 3.16 14.65
N ALA A 171 -22.74 3.61 13.40
CA ALA A 171 -23.33 4.91 13.05
C ALA A 171 -24.82 5.02 13.46
N ALA A 172 -25.51 3.89 13.63
CA ALA A 172 -26.90 3.81 14.07
C ALA A 172 -27.06 3.62 15.59
N GLY A 173 -25.97 3.61 16.36
CA GLY A 173 -25.98 3.41 17.82
C GLY A 173 -25.32 2.10 18.25
N ILE A 174 -25.47 1.78 19.54
CA ILE A 174 -24.85 0.60 20.16
C ILE A 174 -25.74 -0.62 19.95
N ILE A 175 -25.17 -1.71 19.44
CA ILE A 175 -25.86 -2.98 19.20
C ILE A 175 -25.11 -4.14 19.84
N SER A 176 -25.81 -5.11 20.43
CA SER A 176 -25.19 -6.39 20.82
C SER A 176 -25.06 -7.29 19.60
N ARG A 177 -23.87 -7.85 19.38
CA ARG A 177 -23.59 -8.78 18.26
C ARG A 177 -22.70 -9.93 18.71
N LYS A 178 -23.03 -11.11 18.18
CA LYS A 178 -22.20 -12.31 18.26
C LYS A 178 -21.07 -12.19 17.25
N PHE A 179 -19.88 -12.57 17.70
CA PHE A 179 -18.69 -12.71 16.89
C PHE A 179 -18.47 -14.18 16.60
N TYR A 180 -18.16 -14.47 15.35
CA TYR A 180 -17.96 -15.80 14.83
C TYR A 180 -16.50 -15.97 14.41
N LYS A 181 -15.94 -17.14 14.68
CA LYS A 181 -14.60 -17.52 14.24
C LYS A 181 -14.63 -18.10 12.83
N GLY A 182 -13.66 -17.69 12.03
CA GLY A 182 -13.41 -18.28 10.72
C GLY A 182 -11.97 -18.02 10.27
N GLN A 183 -11.62 -18.58 9.13
CA GLN A 183 -10.38 -18.34 8.43
C GLN A 183 -10.68 -17.65 7.10
N VAL A 184 -9.86 -16.67 6.72
CA VAL A 184 -9.91 -16.06 5.39
C VAL A 184 -8.64 -16.42 4.67
N LYS A 185 -8.80 -17.05 3.51
CA LYS A 185 -7.71 -17.27 2.56
C LYS A 185 -7.59 -16.09 1.61
N LEU A 186 -6.43 -15.45 1.64
CA LEU A 186 -6.09 -14.25 0.88
C LEU A 186 -4.57 -14.21 0.66
N LEU A 187 -4.11 -13.86 -0.55
CA LEU A 187 -2.68 -13.83 -0.89
C LEU A 187 -1.94 -15.16 -0.66
N GLU A 188 -2.61 -16.30 -0.90
CA GLU A 188 -2.08 -17.65 -0.64
C GLU A 188 -1.78 -17.94 0.85
N ALA A 189 -2.20 -17.05 1.76
CA ALA A 189 -2.11 -17.23 3.20
C ALA A 189 -3.49 -17.36 3.83
N ASP A 190 -3.54 -18.07 4.96
CA ASP A 190 -4.75 -18.27 5.75
C ASP A 190 -4.67 -17.40 7.01
N PHE A 191 -5.71 -16.59 7.23
CA PHE A 191 -5.80 -15.67 8.35
C PHE A 191 -6.96 -16.04 9.25
N GLU A 192 -6.67 -16.36 10.51
CA GLU A 192 -7.71 -16.42 11.53
C GLU A 192 -8.32 -15.04 11.77
N ILE A 193 -9.64 -14.97 11.72
CA ILE A 193 -10.42 -13.76 11.94
C ILE A 193 -11.63 -14.03 12.83
N ASP A 194 -12.04 -12.99 13.55
CA ASP A 194 -13.42 -12.88 14.00
C ASP A 194 -14.21 -12.04 12.99
N PHE A 195 -15.46 -12.41 12.77
CA PHE A 195 -16.37 -11.62 11.96
C PHE A 195 -17.75 -11.55 12.61
N ILE A 196 -18.52 -10.54 12.22
CA ILE A 196 -19.92 -10.42 12.58
C ILE A 196 -20.79 -10.64 11.36
N ILE A 197 -22.07 -10.95 11.61
CA ILE A 197 -23.07 -11.07 10.56
C ILE A 197 -24.04 -9.91 10.68
N ALA A 198 -24.30 -9.25 9.56
CA ALA A 198 -25.20 -8.11 9.47
C ALA A 198 -25.79 -7.99 8.06
N PRO A 199 -26.92 -7.28 7.91
CA PRO A 199 -27.46 -6.99 6.59
C PRO A 199 -26.50 -6.12 5.78
N ILE A 200 -26.28 -6.51 4.52
CA ILE A 200 -25.64 -5.68 3.47
C ILE A 200 -26.64 -5.58 2.33
N ASP A 201 -26.94 -4.35 1.90
CA ASP A 201 -27.90 -4.07 0.82
C ASP A 201 -27.53 -4.83 -0.47
N ASP A 202 -28.54 -5.39 -1.16
CA ASP A 202 -28.35 -6.15 -2.40
C ASP A 202 -27.87 -5.30 -3.58
N SER A 203 -28.02 -3.97 -3.52
CA SER A 203 -27.48 -3.03 -4.50
C SER A 203 -25.95 -2.89 -4.42
N LEU A 204 -25.33 -3.35 -3.33
CA LEU A 204 -23.89 -3.24 -3.13
C LEU A 204 -23.14 -4.45 -3.74
N PRO A 205 -22.01 -4.23 -4.46
CA PRO A 205 -21.33 -5.30 -5.20
C PRO A 205 -20.42 -6.21 -4.35
N PHE A 206 -20.61 -6.24 -3.03
CA PHE A 206 -19.80 -7.02 -2.11
C PHE A 206 -20.67 -7.74 -1.09
N ASN A 207 -20.16 -8.86 -0.59
CA ASN A 207 -20.84 -9.69 0.40
C ASN A 207 -20.04 -9.79 1.71
N MET A 208 -18.86 -9.16 1.77
CA MET A 208 -18.06 -9.02 2.96
C MET A 208 -17.40 -7.64 3.04
N LEU A 209 -17.22 -7.13 4.25
CA LEU A 209 -16.35 -6.00 4.56
C LEU A 209 -15.10 -6.54 5.27
N VAL A 210 -13.92 -6.17 4.78
CA VAL A 210 -12.65 -6.49 5.43
C VAL A 210 -12.28 -5.31 6.33
N GLY A 211 -12.35 -5.55 7.64
CA GLY A 211 -12.00 -4.56 8.66
C GLY A 211 -10.55 -4.69 9.16
N ARG A 212 -10.17 -3.80 10.09
CA ARG A 212 -8.81 -3.71 10.64
C ARG A 212 -8.30 -4.98 11.33
N ASN A 213 -9.18 -5.83 11.86
CA ASN A 213 -8.75 -7.10 12.44
C ASN A 213 -8.09 -8.07 11.43
N LEU A 214 -8.36 -7.91 10.13
CA LEU A 214 -7.60 -8.54 9.06
C LEU A 214 -6.59 -7.57 8.42
N LEU A 215 -6.97 -6.32 8.18
CA LEU A 215 -6.06 -5.36 7.51
C LEU A 215 -4.79 -5.07 8.30
N ASN A 216 -4.79 -5.16 9.63
CA ASN A 216 -3.57 -4.97 10.41
C ASN A 216 -2.53 -6.08 10.17
N LYS A 217 -2.90 -7.19 9.54
CA LYS A 217 -2.00 -8.28 9.13
C LYS A 217 -1.48 -8.10 7.69
N LEU A 218 -1.86 -7.00 7.02
CA LEU A 218 -1.62 -6.74 5.61
C LEU A 218 -1.13 -5.30 5.43
N ASP A 219 -0.19 -5.08 4.51
CA ASP A 219 0.07 -3.74 4.02
C ASP A 219 -0.93 -3.40 2.90
N ALA A 220 -1.84 -2.47 3.16
CA ALA A 220 -2.85 -2.03 2.21
C ALA A 220 -2.52 -0.67 1.57
N TYR A 221 -2.43 -0.65 0.24
CA TYR A 221 -2.11 0.54 -0.55
C TYR A 221 -3.29 0.92 -1.44
N PHE A 222 -3.77 2.16 -1.31
CA PHE A 222 -4.89 2.68 -2.09
C PHE A 222 -4.45 3.76 -3.07
N PHE A 223 -4.52 3.46 -4.36
CA PHE A 223 -4.23 4.41 -5.42
C PHE A 223 -5.54 5.00 -5.96
N GLY A 224 -6.22 5.83 -5.16
CA GLY A 224 -7.58 6.32 -5.47
C GLY A 224 -7.73 6.99 -6.84
N LYS A 225 -6.74 7.80 -7.27
CA LYS A 225 -6.75 8.41 -8.62
C LYS A 225 -6.69 7.40 -9.76
N LYS A 226 -6.10 6.23 -9.52
CA LYS A 226 -5.99 5.13 -10.47
C LYS A 226 -7.01 4.03 -10.24
N LYS A 227 -7.80 4.12 -9.15
CA LYS A 227 -8.80 3.12 -8.77
C LYS A 227 -8.17 1.73 -8.66
N ILE A 228 -7.03 1.66 -7.97
CA ILE A 228 -6.29 0.41 -7.72
C ILE A 228 -6.11 0.25 -6.21
N VAL A 229 -6.36 -0.96 -5.72
CA VAL A 229 -6.00 -1.39 -4.35
C VAL A 229 -4.94 -2.47 -4.48
N CYS A 230 -3.90 -2.38 -3.66
CA CYS A 230 -2.86 -3.40 -3.57
C CYS A 230 -2.69 -3.85 -2.14
N LEU A 231 -2.47 -5.15 -1.96
CA LEU A 231 -2.20 -5.78 -0.67
C LEU A 231 -0.89 -6.55 -0.73
N LYS A 232 -0.18 -6.54 0.39
CA LYS A 232 0.96 -7.42 0.70
C LYS A 232 0.70 -8.00 2.09
N ILE A 233 1.23 -9.18 2.37
CA ILE A 233 1.32 -9.69 3.74
C ILE A 233 2.28 -8.78 4.52
N ALA A 234 1.87 -8.30 5.69
CA ALA A 234 2.74 -7.48 6.53
C ALA A 234 3.91 -8.35 7.04
N GLU A 235 5.11 -7.77 7.10
CA GLU A 235 6.25 -8.41 7.74
C GLU A 235 6.11 -8.29 9.27
N ASP A 236 6.27 -9.41 9.99
CA ASP A 236 6.26 -9.46 11.45
C ASP A 236 7.46 -8.75 12.09
#